data_AF-A0A7S0PZU7-F1
#
_entry.id   AF-A0A7S0PZU7-F1
#
_cell.length_a   1.000
_cell.length_b   1.000
_cell.length_c   1.000
_cell.angle_alpha   90.00
_cell.angle_beta   90.00
_cell.angle_gamma   90.00
#
_symmetry.space_group_name_H-M   'P 1'
#
loop_
_entity.id
_entity.type
_entity.pdbx_description
1 polymer ?
#
loop_
_entity_poly.entity_id
_entity_poly.type
_entity_poly.pdbx_seq_one_letter_code
_entity_poly.pdbx_strand_id
1 'polypeptide(L)'
;AAMDHRGQWVIVLNLKGISFSQCIAASHLSFCKGLASTDAQHYPERLGQMFLINAPSVFSTAYKVISGWLDVRTRNKVQLLDSAWHDAVAAVIDMSILPVELGG
;
A
#
# COMPACT_ATOMS: atom_id res chain seq x y z
N ALA A 1 6.87 -19.87 -3.33
CA ALA A 1 7.71 -19.34 -2.26
C ALA A 1 7.27 -17.91 -2.01
N ALA A 2 6.99 -17.56 -0.75
CA ALA A 2 6.95 -16.16 -0.31
C ALA A 2 8.19 -15.44 -0.86
N MET A 3 8.02 -14.18 -1.26
CA MET A 3 9.00 -13.35 -1.97
C MET A 3 10.46 -13.81 -1.82
N ASP A 4 11.08 -14.09 -2.97
CA ASP A 4 12.52 -14.35 -3.06
C ASP A 4 13.27 -13.27 -2.26
N HIS A 5 14.14 -13.67 -1.33
CA HIS A 5 14.68 -12.89 -0.20
C HIS A 5 15.59 -11.72 -0.59
N ARG A 6 15.47 -11.22 -1.83
CA ARG A 6 16.30 -10.20 -2.47
C ARG A 6 15.88 -8.79 -2.05
N GLY A 7 16.12 -8.43 -0.78
CA GLY A 7 16.16 -7.03 -0.33
C GLY A 7 14.94 -6.17 -0.72
N GLN A 8 13.76 -6.79 -0.80
CA GLN A 8 12.49 -6.14 -1.08
C GLN A 8 11.65 -6.09 0.19
N TRP A 9 10.84 -5.04 0.33
CA TRP A 9 9.94 -4.86 1.45
C TRP A 9 8.48 -5.14 1.09
N VAL A 10 7.75 -5.66 2.06
CA VAL A 10 6.29 -5.72 2.07
C VAL A 10 5.77 -4.58 2.93
N ILE A 11 4.81 -3.82 2.42
CA ILE A 11 4.18 -2.70 3.14
C ILE A 11 2.72 -3.06 3.39
N VAL A 12 2.30 -3.05 4.65
CA VAL A 12 0.87 -3.16 5.03
C VAL A 12 0.44 -1.81 5.60
N LEU A 13 -0.45 -1.11 4.90
CA LEU A 13 -0.97 0.19 5.31
C LEU A 13 -2.44 0.06 5.67
N ASN A 14 -2.76 0.28 6.94
CA ASN A 14 -4.13 0.26 7.44
C ASN A 14 -4.81 1.60 7.22
N LEU A 15 -5.87 1.62 6.40
CA LEU A 15 -6.63 2.82 6.06
C LEU A 15 -7.89 3.01 6.91
N LYS A 16 -8.10 2.17 7.93
CA LYS A 16 -9.24 2.29 8.83
C LYS A 16 -9.29 3.69 9.47
N GLY A 17 -10.42 4.37 9.30
CA GLY A 17 -10.66 5.71 9.88
C GLY A 17 -10.21 6.88 9.02
N ILE A 18 -9.60 6.65 7.84
CA ILE A 18 -9.29 7.75 6.92
C ILE A 18 -10.58 8.32 6.30
N SER A 19 -10.73 9.64 6.31
CA SER A 19 -11.86 10.30 5.66
C SER A 19 -11.56 10.61 4.19
N PHE A 20 -12.60 10.76 3.38
CA PHE A 20 -12.43 11.12 1.97
C PHE A 20 -11.70 12.46 1.79
N SER A 21 -12.04 13.46 2.61
CA SER A 21 -11.41 14.78 2.54
C SER A 21 -9.90 14.72 2.83
N GLN A 22 -9.48 13.83 3.74
CA GLN A 22 -8.05 13.59 4.00
C GLN A 22 -7.37 12.94 2.80
N CYS A 23 -8.03 12.01 2.09
CA CYS A 23 -7.45 11.34 0.92
C CYS A 23 -7.22 12.28 -0.26
N ILE A 24 -8.07 13.31 -0.42
CA ILE A 24 -7.98 14.26 -1.55
C ILE A 24 -7.33 15.60 -1.17
N ALA A 25 -6.94 15.79 0.08
CA ALA A 25 -6.26 16.99 0.52
C ALA A 25 -4.95 17.18 -0.29
N ALA A 26 -4.81 18.35 -0.93
CA ALA A 26 -3.70 18.63 -1.83
C ALA A 26 -2.33 18.47 -1.16
N SER A 27 -2.21 18.84 0.13
CA SER A 27 -1.00 18.64 0.93
C SER A 27 -0.63 17.16 1.07
N HIS A 28 -1.59 16.30 1.38
CA HIS A 28 -1.37 14.86 1.53
C HIS A 28 -1.04 14.19 0.19
N LEU A 29 -1.78 14.54 -0.87
CA LEU A 29 -1.50 14.07 -2.22
C LEU A 29 -0.10 14.47 -2.70
N SER A 30 0.31 15.72 -2.42
CA SER A 30 1.66 16.21 -2.76
C SER A 30 2.75 15.47 -1.97
N PHE A 31 2.50 15.19 -0.69
CA PHE A 31 3.39 14.39 0.14
C PHE A 31 3.55 12.96 -0.41
N CYS A 32 2.45 12.27 -0.71
CA CYS A 32 2.47 10.93 -1.30
C CYS A 32 3.20 10.90 -2.65
N LYS A 33 3.01 11.93 -3.49
CA LYS A 33 3.73 12.06 -4.76
C LYS A 33 5.24 12.23 -4.54
N GLY A 34 5.63 13.04 -3.55
CA GLY A 34 7.04 13.23 -3.17
C GLY A 34 7.68 11.93 -2.67
N LEU A 35 6.97 11.17 -1.83
CA LEU A 35 7.42 9.86 -1.38
C LEU A 35 7.61 8.88 -2.55
N ALA A 36 6.60 8.72 -3.40
CA ALA A 36 6.67 7.84 -4.56
C ALA A 36 7.82 8.22 -5.51
N SER A 37 8.03 9.52 -5.71
CA SER A 37 9.12 10.03 -6.55
C SER A 37 10.50 9.79 -5.92
N THR A 38 10.63 9.92 -4.60
CA THR A 38 11.87 9.66 -3.86
C THR A 38 12.24 8.19 -3.89
N ASP A 39 11.26 7.30 -3.65
CA ASP A 39 11.42 5.85 -3.70
C ASP A 39 11.86 5.39 -5.10
N ALA A 40 11.20 5.88 -6.15
CA ALA A 40 11.55 5.53 -7.52
C ALA A 40 12.97 5.95 -7.91
N GLN A 41 13.45 7.09 -7.40
CA GLN A 41 14.77 7.64 -7.73
C GLN A 41 15.92 6.98 -6.96
N HIS A 42 15.72 6.66 -5.68
CA HIS A 42 16.80 6.23 -4.79
C HIS A 42 16.72 4.75 -4.40
N TYR A 43 15.53 4.16 -4.45
CA TYR A 43 15.26 2.78 -4.02
C TYR A 43 14.53 1.96 -5.10
N PRO A 44 15.05 1.93 -6.34
CA PRO A 44 14.40 1.22 -7.43
C PRO A 44 14.27 -0.27 -7.11
N GLU A 45 13.13 -0.84 -7.49
CA GLU A 45 12.81 -2.26 -7.36
C GLU A 45 12.80 -2.81 -5.91
N ARG A 46 12.78 -1.93 -4.89
CA ARG A 46 12.71 -2.33 -3.47
C ARG A 46 11.31 -2.68 -2.98
N LEU A 47 10.27 -2.10 -3.57
CA LEU A 47 8.91 -2.52 -3.25
C LEU A 47 8.68 -3.94 -3.79
N GLY A 48 8.36 -4.89 -2.92
CA GLY A 48 7.91 -6.22 -3.31
C GLY A 48 6.41 -6.26 -3.49
N GLN A 49 5.68 -5.97 -2.40
CA GLN A 49 4.21 -5.94 -2.36
C GLN A 49 3.73 -4.85 -1.39
N MET A 50 2.66 -4.15 -1.73
CA MET A 50 1.96 -3.20 -0.86
C MET A 50 0.50 -3.60 -0.72
N PHE A 51 0.01 -3.66 0.52
CA PHE A 51 -1.38 -3.93 0.86
C PHE A 51 -1.97 -2.70 1.54
N LEU A 52 -3.00 -2.15 0.92
CA LEU A 52 -3.81 -1.07 1.47
C LEU A 52 -5.08 -1.70 2.05
N ILE A 53 -5.09 -1.97 3.35
CA ILE A 53 -6.14 -2.75 4.03
C ILE A 53 -7.19 -1.86 4.67
N ASN A 54 -8.40 -2.39 4.87
CA ASN A 54 -9.56 -1.64 5.38
C ASN A 54 -9.83 -0.38 4.54
N ALA A 55 -9.54 -0.42 3.24
CA ALA A 55 -9.72 0.72 2.36
C ALA A 55 -11.21 1.04 2.23
N PRO A 56 -11.68 2.24 2.62
CA PRO A 56 -13.06 2.62 2.38
C PRO A 56 -13.29 2.71 0.87
N SER A 57 -14.49 2.37 0.40
CA SER A 57 -14.82 2.35 -1.04
C SER A 57 -14.48 3.66 -1.75
N VAL A 58 -14.59 4.78 -1.04
CA VAL A 58 -14.26 6.13 -1.51
C VAL A 58 -12.76 6.32 -1.81
N PHE A 59 -11.88 5.53 -1.19
CA PHE A 59 -10.44 5.55 -1.44
C PHE A 59 -10.11 5.11 -2.87
N SER A 60 -10.95 4.30 -3.52
CA SER A 60 -10.73 3.88 -4.91
C SER A 60 -10.58 5.08 -5.87
N THR A 61 -11.30 6.17 -5.63
CA THR A 61 -11.19 7.41 -6.43
C THR A 61 -9.88 8.13 -6.16
N ALA A 62 -9.48 8.28 -4.89
CA ALA A 62 -8.19 8.89 -4.55
C ALA A 62 -7.03 8.05 -5.10
N TYR A 63 -7.14 6.72 -5.04
CA TYR A 63 -6.16 5.81 -5.59
C TYR A 63 -6.03 5.93 -7.10
N LYS A 64 -7.11 6.21 -7.85
CA LYS A 64 -7.01 6.50 -9.29
C LYS A 64 -6.07 7.68 -9.56
N VAL A 65 -6.18 8.75 -8.78
CA VAL A 65 -5.28 9.92 -8.89
C VAL A 65 -3.84 9.53 -8.56
N ILE A 66 -3.62 8.83 -7.44
CA ILE A 66 -2.28 8.41 -7.00
C ILE A 66 -1.64 7.44 -8.01
N SER A 67 -2.39 6.45 -8.49
CA SER A 67 -1.92 5.43 -9.42
C SER A 67 -1.48 6.01 -10.76
N GLY A 68 -2.03 7.15 -11.18
CA GLY A 68 -1.57 7.88 -12.37
C GLY A 68 -0.14 8.38 -12.27
N TRP A 69 0.43 8.49 -11.07
CA TRP A 69 1.83 8.88 -10.86
C TRP A 69 2.79 7.70 -10.77
N LEU A 70 2.25 6.49 -10.60
CA LEU A 70 3.04 5.28 -10.40
C LEU A 70 3.27 4.58 -11.74
N ASP A 71 4.50 4.09 -11.96
CA ASP A 71 4.80 3.25 -13.10
C ASP A 71 4.01 1.92 -13.02
N VAL A 72 3.89 1.23 -14.16
CA VAL A 72 3.07 0.00 -14.27
C VAL A 72 3.56 -1.09 -13.31
N ARG A 73 4.87 -1.24 -13.09
CA ARG A 73 5.41 -2.28 -12.20
C ARG A 73 5.02 -1.98 -10.76
N THR A 74 5.14 -0.73 -10.33
CA THR A 74 4.73 -0.32 -8.98
C THR A 74 3.23 -0.49 -8.78
N ARG A 75 2.40 -0.09 -9.76
CA ARG A 75 0.94 -0.28 -9.68
C ARG A 75 0.53 -1.74 -9.51
N ASN A 76 1.19 -2.66 -10.21
CA ASN A 76 0.91 -4.09 -10.12
C ASN A 76 1.27 -4.70 -8.75
N LYS A 77 2.08 -4.01 -7.94
CA LYS A 77 2.48 -4.43 -6.60
C LYS A 77 1.58 -3.86 -5.50
N VAL A 78 0.63 -2.99 -5.82
CA VAL A 78 -0.28 -2.41 -4.83
C VAL A 78 -1.64 -3.10 -4.91
N GLN A 79 -2.10 -3.65 -3.80
CA GLN A 79 -3.42 -4.24 -3.65
C GLN A 79 -4.28 -3.37 -2.74
N LEU A 80 -5.43 -2.94 -3.25
CA LEU A 80 -6.44 -2.24 -2.48
C LEU A 80 -7.46 -3.27 -1.98
N LEU A 81 -7.52 -3.45 -0.66
CA LEU A 81 -8.33 -4.47 -0.01
C LEU A 81 -9.30 -3.82 0.97
N ASP A 82 -10.52 -4.32 1.01
CA ASP A 82 -11.56 -3.89 1.94
C ASP A 82 -11.38 -4.57 3.31
N SER A 83 -12.46 -4.99 3.98
CA SER A 83 -12.37 -5.73 5.24
C SER A 83 -11.91 -7.18 5.06
N ALA A 84 -11.97 -7.75 3.86
CA ALA A 84 -11.59 -9.13 3.56
C ALA A 84 -10.12 -9.24 3.10
N TRP A 85 -9.21 -8.57 3.81
CA TRP A 85 -7.79 -8.47 3.42
C TRP A 85 -6.90 -9.59 3.95
N HIS A 86 -7.34 -10.31 4.99
CA HIS A 86 -6.51 -11.22 5.79
C HIS A 86 -5.82 -12.29 4.94
N ASP A 87 -6.57 -13.01 4.11
CA ASP A 87 -6.04 -14.11 3.29
C ASP A 87 -4.99 -13.64 2.26
N ALA A 88 -5.19 -12.44 1.69
CA ALA A 88 -4.26 -11.86 0.72
C ALA A 88 -2.91 -11.50 1.38
N VAL A 89 -2.95 -11.03 2.63
CA VAL A 89 -1.73 -10.70 3.40
C VAL A 89 -1.04 -11.97 3.90
N ALA A 90 -1.81 -12.93 4.43
CA ALA A 90 -1.29 -14.22 4.92
C ALA A 90 -0.62 -15.06 3.82
N ALA A 91 -0.96 -14.84 2.56
CA ALA A 91 -0.30 -15.47 1.42
C ALA A 91 1.14 -14.97 1.19
N VAL A 92 1.52 -13.82 1.77
CA VAL A 92 2.83 -13.17 1.53
C VAL A 92 3.67 -13.05 2.79
N ILE A 93 3.04 -12.81 3.95
CA ILE A 93 3.73 -12.67 5.25
C ILE A 93 3.13 -13.60 6.31
N ASP A 94 3.95 -13.99 7.29
CA ASP A 94 3.48 -14.67 8.50
C ASP A 94 2.64 -13.70 9.34
N MET A 95 1.36 -14.03 9.57
CA MET A 95 0.43 -13.14 10.26
C MET A 95 0.87 -12.83 11.70
N SER A 96 1.62 -13.71 12.37
CA SER A 96 2.10 -13.50 13.74
C SER A 96 3.08 -12.33 13.90
N ILE A 97 3.62 -11.80 12.79
CA ILE A 97 4.51 -10.63 12.83
C ILE A 97 3.75 -9.31 12.83
N LEU A 98 2.45 -9.35 12.53
CA LEU A 98 1.62 -8.15 12.52
C LEU A 98 1.36 -7.65 13.95
N PRO A 99 1.01 -6.38 14.11
CA PRO A 99 0.47 -5.88 15.38
C PRO A 99 -0.75 -6.69 15.83
N VAL A 100 -0.94 -6.84 17.15
CA VAL A 100 -2.07 -7.59 17.75
C VAL A 100 -3.42 -7.05 17.26
N GLU A 101 -3.52 -5.74 17.00
CA GLU A 101 -4.72 -5.09 16.50
C GLU A 101 -5.09 -5.52 15.07
N LEU A 102 -4.16 -6.15 14.35
CA LEU A 102 -4.30 -6.69 13.01
C LEU A 102 -4.30 -8.23 12.98
N GLY A 103 -4.28 -8.89 14.14
CA GLY A 103 -4.39 -10.35 14.26
C GLY A 103 -3.07 -11.11 14.27
N GLY A 104 -1.96 -10.44 14.62
CA GLY A 104 -0.71 -11.11 14.99
C GLY A 104 -0.69 -11.66 16.41
#